data_AF-A0A354FE66-F1
#
_entry.id   AF-A0A354FE66-F1
#
_cell.length_a   1.000
_cell.length_b   1.000
_cell.length_c   1.000
_cell.angle_alpha   90.00
_cell.angle_beta   90.00
_cell.angle_gamma   90.00
#
_symmetry.space_group_name_H-M   'P 1'
#
loop_
_entity.id
_entity.type
_entity.pdbx_description
1 polymer ?
#
loop_
_entity_poly.entity_id
_entity_poly.type
_entity_poly.pdbx_seq_one_letter_code
_entity_poly.pdbx_strand_id
1 'polypeptide(L)'
;KIVSGGSTPALLALEQLHGVTEIRSGNYLFNDVSGIQFGTASVEDCALRVLATVISTPLPGYATIDAGSKTLTNDLSVRGEECGMIVCLTGVQLVDLNEEHGYLRYDPDKVGVHVGDRIEIIPNHACVLPNLCDRIYGVCGDGVVKEITVDARGRNY
;
A
#
# COMPACT_ATOMS: atom_id res chain seq x y z
N LYS A 1 18.12 -30.98 12.41
CA LYS A 1 16.77 -31.04 11.78
C LYS A 1 16.36 -29.59 11.50
N ILE A 2 15.80 -29.29 10.33
CA ILE A 2 15.30 -27.94 10.01
C ILE A 2 13.87 -27.82 10.54
N VAL A 3 13.57 -26.71 11.21
CA VAL A 3 12.24 -26.30 11.67
C VAL A 3 12.01 -24.88 11.16
N SER A 4 11.10 -24.76 10.20
CA SER A 4 10.85 -23.52 9.46
C SER A 4 9.50 -22.92 9.81
N GLY A 5 9.45 -21.61 10.05
CA GLY A 5 8.22 -20.90 10.36
C GLY A 5 8.35 -19.38 10.18
N GLY A 6 7.46 -18.64 10.82
CA GLY A 6 7.50 -17.18 10.85
C GLY A 6 6.43 -16.49 9.99
N SER A 7 6.18 -15.25 10.36
CA SER A 7 5.34 -14.27 9.68
C SER A 7 5.93 -12.89 9.99
N THR A 8 5.53 -11.85 9.25
CA THR A 8 6.02 -10.49 9.53
C THR A 8 5.80 -10.08 11.00
N PRO A 9 4.61 -10.28 11.62
CA PRO A 9 4.43 -10.00 13.05
C PRO A 9 5.30 -10.84 13.97
N ALA A 10 5.64 -12.09 13.61
CA ALA A 10 6.48 -12.97 14.44
C ALA A 10 7.90 -12.41 14.64
N LEU A 11 8.36 -11.51 13.76
CA LEU A 11 9.65 -10.83 13.90
C LEU A 11 9.74 -9.94 15.15
N LEU A 12 8.59 -9.56 15.74
CA LEU A 12 8.57 -8.77 16.97
C LEU A 12 8.72 -9.62 18.25
N ALA A 13 8.61 -10.94 18.12
CA ALA A 13 8.61 -11.89 19.24
C ALA A 13 9.62 -13.03 19.01
N LEU A 14 10.77 -12.74 18.40
CA LEU A 14 11.79 -13.73 18.06
C LEU A 14 12.22 -14.62 19.24
N GLU A 15 12.29 -14.04 20.43
CA GLU A 15 12.66 -14.74 21.66
C GLU A 15 11.69 -15.89 22.02
N GLN A 16 10.44 -15.81 21.55
CA GLN A 16 9.41 -16.83 21.79
C GLN A 16 9.48 -17.99 20.79
N LEU A 17 10.29 -17.89 19.73
CA LEU A 17 10.37 -18.89 18.65
C LEU A 17 11.37 -20.01 18.97
N HIS A 18 11.25 -20.61 20.16
CA HIS A 18 12.14 -21.69 20.60
C HIS A 18 12.06 -22.91 19.67
N GLY A 19 13.23 -23.41 19.24
CA GLY A 19 13.34 -24.60 18.39
C GLY A 19 13.11 -24.34 16.89
N VAL A 20 12.74 -23.11 16.49
CA VAL A 20 12.73 -22.68 15.10
C VAL A 20 14.18 -22.44 14.64
N THR A 21 14.53 -22.98 13.47
CA THR A 21 15.89 -22.86 12.90
C THR A 21 15.94 -21.92 11.69
N GLU A 22 14.79 -21.55 11.11
CA GLU A 22 14.70 -20.54 10.05
C GLU A 22 13.37 -19.77 10.12
N ILE A 23 13.40 -18.50 9.70
CA ILE A 23 12.24 -17.60 9.66
C ILE A 23 12.01 -17.14 8.22
N ARG A 24 10.75 -17.24 7.75
CA ARG A 24 10.35 -16.90 6.38
C ARG A 24 9.27 -15.83 6.36
N SER A 25 9.63 -14.65 6.84
CA SER A 25 8.77 -13.46 6.73
C SER A 25 8.98 -12.82 5.37
N GLY A 26 7.91 -12.30 4.75
CA GLY A 26 7.96 -11.67 3.43
C GLY A 26 7.49 -10.22 3.45
N ASN A 27 6.26 -9.98 3.93
CA ASN A 27 5.63 -8.66 3.88
C ASN A 27 6.43 -7.55 4.58
N TYR A 28 7.30 -7.88 5.54
CA TYR A 28 8.09 -6.92 6.31
C TYR A 28 8.98 -6.03 5.44
N LEU A 29 9.29 -6.45 4.21
CA LEU A 29 10.02 -5.66 3.23
C LEU A 29 9.23 -4.41 2.79
N PHE A 30 7.91 -4.54 2.66
CA PHE A 30 7.04 -3.46 2.19
C PHE A 30 6.24 -2.83 3.32
N ASN A 31 5.69 -3.63 4.23
CA ASN A 31 4.60 -3.26 5.13
C ASN A 31 3.41 -2.63 4.40
N ASP A 32 2.33 -2.39 5.13
CA ASP A 32 1.07 -1.89 4.58
C ASP A 32 0.19 -1.34 5.72
N VAL A 33 -0.99 -0.83 5.36
CA VAL A 33 -1.97 -0.33 6.34
C VAL A 33 -2.34 -1.42 7.37
N SER A 34 -2.39 -2.69 6.95
CA SER A 34 -2.65 -3.80 7.88
C SER A 34 -1.56 -3.90 8.95
N GLY A 35 -0.29 -3.82 8.57
CA GLY A 35 0.83 -3.77 9.51
C GLY A 35 0.78 -2.57 10.46
N ILE A 36 0.40 -1.39 9.95
CA ILE A 36 0.21 -0.18 10.77
C ILE A 36 -0.90 -0.39 11.80
N GLN A 37 -2.06 -0.87 11.37
CA GLN A 37 -3.22 -1.09 12.23
C GLN A 37 -2.96 -2.17 13.29
N PHE A 38 -2.11 -3.16 12.98
CA PHE A 38 -1.67 -4.20 13.92
C PHE A 38 -0.59 -3.70 14.89
N GLY A 39 -0.04 -2.50 14.68
CA GLY A 39 1.05 -1.93 15.47
C GLY A 39 2.41 -2.56 15.18
N THR A 40 2.58 -3.24 14.05
CA THR A 40 3.84 -3.89 13.66
C THR A 40 4.70 -3.05 12.72
N ALA A 41 4.19 -1.92 12.24
CA ALA A 41 4.88 -0.98 11.37
C ALA A 41 4.38 0.45 11.62
N SER A 42 5.22 1.44 11.38
CA SER A 42 4.83 2.85 11.26
C SER A 42 4.51 3.23 9.81
N VAL A 43 4.02 4.45 9.59
CA VAL A 43 3.84 4.99 8.24
C VAL A 43 5.17 5.05 7.50
N GLU A 44 6.26 5.35 8.20
CA GLU A 44 7.61 5.48 7.65
C GLU A 44 8.22 4.12 7.28
N ASP A 45 7.78 3.04 7.93
CA ASP A 45 8.21 1.67 7.62
C ASP A 45 7.53 1.09 6.36
N CYS A 46 6.50 1.76 5.82
CA CYS A 46 5.81 1.34 4.60
C CYS A 46 6.59 1.75 3.34
N ALA A 47 7.38 0.85 2.79
CA ALA A 47 8.22 1.10 1.62
C ALA A 47 7.45 1.05 0.29
N LEU A 48 6.33 0.33 0.20
CA LEU A 48 5.53 0.27 -1.03
C LEU A 48 4.49 1.39 -1.07
N ARG A 49 4.51 2.18 -2.16
CA ARG A 49 3.56 3.25 -2.43
C ARG A 49 2.96 3.10 -3.82
N VAL A 50 1.68 3.41 -3.95
CA VAL A 50 1.03 3.65 -5.24
C VAL A 50 0.98 5.15 -5.46
N LEU A 51 1.51 5.60 -6.59
CA LEU A 51 1.41 6.98 -7.04
C LEU A 51 0.27 7.08 -8.04
N ALA A 52 -0.74 7.88 -7.72
CA ALA A 52 -1.90 8.13 -8.56
C ALA A 52 -2.02 9.62 -8.92
N THR A 53 -2.82 9.92 -9.93
CA THR A 53 -3.14 11.29 -10.37
C THR A 53 -4.61 11.56 -10.13
N VAL A 54 -4.94 12.73 -9.58
CA VAL A 54 -6.32 13.23 -9.60
C VAL A 54 -6.71 13.55 -11.04
N ILE A 55 -7.73 12.88 -11.56
CA ILE A 55 -8.20 13.06 -12.94
C ILE A 55 -9.55 13.77 -13.02
N SER A 56 -10.26 13.91 -11.90
CA SER A 56 -11.56 14.59 -11.86
C SER A 56 -11.83 15.15 -10.46
N THR A 57 -12.49 16.31 -10.41
CA THR A 57 -12.98 16.97 -9.19
C THR A 57 -14.42 17.43 -9.43
N PRO A 58 -15.39 16.50 -9.50
CA PRO A 58 -16.71 16.79 -10.06
C PRO A 58 -17.56 17.70 -9.16
N LEU A 59 -17.32 17.68 -7.85
CA LEU A 59 -18.05 18.44 -6.82
C LEU A 59 -17.11 18.81 -5.67
N PRO A 60 -17.37 19.90 -4.93
CA PRO A 60 -16.61 20.23 -3.72
C PRO A 60 -16.58 19.06 -2.72
N GLY A 61 -15.38 18.61 -2.32
CA GLY A 61 -15.17 17.49 -1.40
C GLY A 61 -15.10 16.11 -2.06
N TYR A 62 -15.15 16.05 -3.40
CA TYR A 62 -15.15 14.84 -4.20
C TYR A 62 -14.02 14.92 -5.24
N ALA A 63 -13.19 13.89 -5.31
CA ALA A 63 -12.22 13.73 -6.38
C ALA A 63 -12.11 12.27 -6.84
N THR A 64 -11.58 12.05 -8.03
CA THR A 64 -11.34 10.73 -8.62
C THR A 64 -9.88 10.64 -9.03
N ILE A 65 -9.24 9.52 -8.70
CA ILE A 65 -7.86 9.20 -9.10
C ILE A 65 -7.82 8.08 -10.14
N ASP A 66 -6.74 7.99 -10.90
CA ASP A 66 -6.44 6.95 -11.90
C ASP A 66 -5.93 5.62 -11.32
N ALA A 67 -6.21 5.35 -10.05
CA ALA A 67 -5.85 4.10 -9.37
C ALA A 67 -7.09 3.43 -8.75
N GLY A 68 -7.58 2.39 -9.42
CA GLY A 68 -8.64 1.50 -8.93
C GLY A 68 -8.12 0.19 -8.35
N SER A 69 -9.01 -0.79 -8.23
CA SER A 69 -8.70 -2.13 -7.71
C SER A 69 -7.74 -2.95 -8.59
N LYS A 70 -7.58 -2.64 -9.88
CA LYS A 70 -6.50 -3.24 -10.70
C LYS A 70 -5.10 -2.70 -10.35
N THR A 71 -5.04 -1.66 -9.53
CA THR A 71 -3.79 -1.09 -9.00
C THR A 71 -3.65 -1.34 -7.49
N LEU A 72 -4.73 -1.13 -6.73
CA LEU A 72 -4.74 -1.17 -5.26
C LEU A 72 -5.32 -2.45 -4.66
N THR A 73 -5.94 -3.32 -5.48
CA THR A 73 -6.76 -4.48 -5.07
C THR A 73 -8.06 -4.09 -4.34
N ASN A 74 -8.88 -5.08 -4.00
CA ASN A 74 -10.03 -4.93 -3.10
C ASN A 74 -9.77 -5.56 -1.72
N ASP A 75 -8.49 -5.87 -1.42
CA ASP A 75 -8.14 -6.44 -0.14
C ASP A 75 -8.42 -5.41 0.97
N LEU A 76 -9.15 -5.85 1.98
CA LEU A 76 -9.46 -5.04 3.15
C LEU A 76 -8.26 -5.03 4.10
N SER A 77 -8.02 -3.88 4.74
CA SER A 77 -7.12 -3.83 5.88
C SER A 77 -7.72 -4.57 7.09
N VAL A 78 -6.93 -4.75 8.15
CA VAL A 78 -7.36 -5.43 9.40
C VAL A 78 -8.65 -4.86 9.97
N ARG A 79 -8.88 -3.55 9.84
CA ARG A 79 -10.11 -2.88 10.29
C ARG A 79 -11.20 -2.82 9.21
N GLY A 80 -10.83 -2.92 7.93
CA GLY A 80 -11.76 -3.11 6.81
C GLY A 80 -12.57 -1.89 6.37
N GLU A 81 -12.22 -0.69 6.81
CA GLU A 81 -13.00 0.54 6.55
C GLU A 81 -12.43 1.41 5.43
N GLU A 82 -11.21 1.14 4.99
CA GLU A 82 -10.45 2.01 4.09
C GLU A 82 -9.97 1.21 2.86
N CYS A 83 -9.74 1.89 1.74
CA CYS A 83 -9.18 1.28 0.51
C CYS A 83 -7.65 1.52 0.37
N GLY A 84 -7.02 2.02 1.42
CA GLY A 84 -5.63 2.46 1.46
C GLY A 84 -5.49 3.77 2.22
N MET A 85 -4.26 4.13 2.57
CA MET A 85 -3.96 5.33 3.35
C MET A 85 -3.22 6.38 2.50
N ILE A 86 -3.80 7.56 2.36
CA ILE A 86 -3.18 8.71 1.69
C ILE A 86 -2.23 9.41 2.68
N VAL A 87 -0.97 9.58 2.30
CA VAL A 87 0.06 10.14 3.19
C VAL A 87 0.52 11.54 2.83
N CYS A 88 0.32 11.95 1.58
CA CYS A 88 0.78 13.25 1.08
C CYS A 88 -0.23 14.39 1.36
N LEU A 89 -1.48 14.07 1.70
CA LEU A 89 -2.55 15.04 1.93
C LEU A 89 -3.39 14.64 3.15
N THR A 90 -3.12 15.29 4.28
CA THR A 90 -3.90 15.07 5.51
C THR A 90 -5.36 15.50 5.31
N GLY A 91 -6.30 14.67 5.78
CA GLY A 91 -7.74 14.96 5.69
C GLY A 91 -8.41 14.53 4.38
N VAL A 92 -7.67 13.87 3.48
CA VAL A 92 -8.21 13.21 2.29
C VAL A 92 -8.29 11.71 2.53
N GLN A 93 -9.43 11.11 2.20
CA GLN A 93 -9.69 9.68 2.36
C GLN A 93 -9.98 9.03 1.02
N LEU A 94 -9.42 7.85 0.78
CA LEU A 94 -9.79 6.97 -0.33
C LEU A 94 -10.92 6.05 0.15
N VAL A 95 -12.14 6.33 -0.29
CA VAL A 95 -13.35 5.75 0.31
C VAL A 95 -13.93 4.58 -0.46
N ASP A 96 -13.60 4.45 -1.74
CA ASP A 96 -14.11 3.39 -2.60
C ASP A 96 -13.26 3.23 -3.86
N LEU A 97 -13.33 2.07 -4.50
CA LEU A 97 -12.61 1.70 -5.72
C LEU A 97 -13.57 1.08 -6.74
N ASN A 98 -13.43 1.48 -8.00
CA ASN A 98 -13.85 0.62 -9.12
C ASN A 98 -12.62 -0.09 -9.72
N GLU A 99 -12.70 -0.65 -10.93
CA GLU A 99 -11.55 -1.31 -11.56
C GLU A 99 -10.35 -0.38 -11.80
N GLU A 100 -10.59 0.82 -12.33
CA GLU A 100 -9.56 1.74 -12.83
C GLU A 100 -9.46 3.03 -12.02
N HIS A 101 -10.43 3.30 -11.16
CA HIS A 101 -10.55 4.56 -10.45
C HIS A 101 -10.75 4.37 -8.95
N GLY A 102 -10.15 5.30 -8.20
CA GLY A 102 -10.39 5.47 -6.78
C GLY A 102 -11.16 6.75 -6.50
N TYR A 103 -12.00 6.73 -5.48
CA TYR A 103 -12.83 7.87 -5.11
C TYR A 103 -12.36 8.49 -3.79
N LEU A 104 -12.15 9.80 -3.83
CA LEU A 104 -11.69 10.57 -2.70
C LEU A 104 -12.82 11.34 -2.03
N ARG A 105 -12.72 11.48 -0.71
CA ARG A 105 -13.52 12.39 0.11
C ARG A 105 -12.62 13.28 0.94
N TYR A 106 -12.99 14.55 1.06
CA TYR A 106 -12.28 15.54 1.86
C TYR A 106 -13.21 16.70 2.21
N ASP A 107 -12.81 17.52 3.19
CA ASP A 107 -13.47 18.76 3.54
C ASP A 107 -12.96 19.89 2.60
N PRO A 108 -13.79 20.38 1.65
CA PRO A 108 -13.34 21.37 0.65
C PRO A 108 -13.01 22.74 1.25
N ASP A 109 -13.43 23.03 2.47
CA ASP A 109 -13.09 24.27 3.16
C ASP A 109 -11.69 24.19 3.82
N LYS A 110 -11.16 22.98 3.99
CA LYS A 110 -9.85 22.72 4.63
C LYS A 110 -8.78 22.26 3.66
N VAL A 111 -9.16 21.52 2.61
CA VAL A 111 -8.21 20.89 1.68
C VAL A 111 -8.59 21.24 0.25
N GLY A 112 -7.63 21.79 -0.50
CA GLY A 112 -7.75 21.99 -1.94
C GLY A 112 -7.17 20.80 -2.69
N VAL A 113 -8.00 20.16 -3.52
CA VAL A 113 -7.59 19.06 -4.42
C VAL A 113 -7.94 19.47 -5.84
N HIS A 114 -6.99 19.34 -6.76
CA HIS A 114 -7.09 19.76 -8.15
C HIS A 114 -6.75 18.63 -9.11
N VAL A 115 -7.34 18.66 -10.31
CA VAL A 115 -6.93 17.76 -11.39
C VAL A 115 -5.44 17.97 -11.70
N GLY A 116 -4.70 16.86 -11.77
CA GLY A 116 -3.25 16.83 -11.95
C GLY A 116 -2.46 16.61 -10.66
N ASP A 117 -3.07 16.76 -9.48
CA ASP A 117 -2.41 16.50 -8.21
C ASP A 117 -1.97 15.04 -8.12
N ARG A 118 -0.78 14.82 -7.54
CA ARG A 118 -0.21 13.49 -7.31
C ARG A 118 -0.53 13.02 -5.90
N ILE A 119 -1.07 11.80 -5.80
CA ILE A 119 -1.51 11.19 -4.54
C ILE A 119 -0.65 9.96 -4.26
N GLU A 120 -0.02 9.93 -3.10
CA GLU A 120 0.74 8.78 -2.59
C GLU A 120 -0.10 7.97 -1.61
N ILE A 121 -0.24 6.68 -1.90
CA ILE A 121 -1.14 5.77 -1.20
C ILE A 121 -0.34 4.57 -0.68
N ILE A 122 -0.47 4.27 0.62
CA ILE A 122 -0.09 2.97 1.18
C ILE A 122 -1.24 2.00 0.91
N PRO A 123 -1.01 0.85 0.26
CA PRO A 123 -2.06 -0.15 0.04
C PRO A 123 -2.48 -0.81 1.36
N ASN A 124 -3.69 -1.37 1.39
CA ASN A 124 -4.15 -2.16 2.53
C ASN A 124 -3.33 -3.43 2.77
N HIS A 125 -2.94 -4.08 1.67
CA HIS A 125 -2.21 -5.33 1.65
C HIS A 125 -1.17 -5.31 0.52
N ALA A 126 0.11 -5.18 0.88
CA ALA A 126 1.16 -4.96 -0.10
C ALA A 126 1.47 -6.19 -0.96
N CYS A 127 1.26 -7.41 -0.46
CA CYS A 127 1.75 -8.64 -1.11
C CYS A 127 1.20 -8.87 -2.52
N VAL A 128 -0.02 -8.41 -2.79
CA VAL A 128 -0.71 -8.68 -4.07
C VAL A 128 -0.27 -7.70 -5.16
N LEU A 129 0.12 -6.49 -4.80
CA LEU A 129 0.42 -5.42 -5.76
C LEU A 129 1.55 -5.74 -6.73
N PRO A 130 2.71 -6.29 -6.29
CA PRO A 130 3.76 -6.72 -7.22
C PRO A 130 3.24 -7.67 -8.30
N ASN A 131 2.25 -8.51 -7.99
CA ASN A 131 1.69 -9.45 -8.98
C ASN A 131 0.78 -8.77 -10.02
N LEU A 132 0.38 -7.51 -9.80
CA LEU A 132 -0.45 -6.72 -10.70
C LEU A 132 0.34 -5.82 -11.65
N CYS A 133 1.64 -5.63 -11.40
CA CYS A 133 2.49 -4.76 -12.21
C CYS A 133 3.71 -5.51 -12.77
N ASP A 134 4.15 -5.16 -13.98
CA ASP A 134 5.38 -5.72 -14.56
C ASP A 134 6.66 -5.16 -13.91
N ARG A 135 6.56 -3.98 -13.27
CA ARG A 135 7.69 -3.20 -12.78
C ARG A 135 7.33 -2.49 -11.48
N ILE A 136 8.31 -2.41 -10.59
CA ILE A 136 8.31 -1.56 -9.39
C ILE A 136 9.47 -0.58 -9.51
N TYR A 137 9.28 0.66 -9.09
CA TYR A 137 10.32 1.69 -9.13
C TYR A 137 10.89 1.91 -7.74
N GLY A 138 12.20 1.73 -7.60
CA GLY A 138 12.95 2.12 -6.41
C GLY A 138 13.22 3.62 -6.44
N VAL A 139 12.78 4.33 -5.41
CA VAL A 139 12.87 5.78 -5.26
C VAL A 139 13.84 6.11 -4.12
N CYS A 140 14.69 7.12 -4.32
CA CYS A 140 15.56 7.67 -3.27
C CYS A 140 15.60 9.19 -3.39
N GLY A 141 15.25 9.89 -2.31
CA GLY A 141 14.97 11.32 -2.39
C GLY A 141 13.86 11.59 -3.41
N ASP A 142 14.07 12.57 -4.28
CA ASP A 142 13.06 13.03 -5.25
C ASP A 142 13.11 12.27 -6.59
N GLY A 143 13.91 11.19 -6.67
CA GLY A 143 14.24 10.54 -7.93
C GLY A 143 14.06 9.03 -7.93
N VAL A 144 13.64 8.50 -9.08
CA VAL A 144 13.71 7.06 -9.37
C VAL A 144 15.18 6.69 -9.59
N VAL A 145 15.70 5.82 -8.72
CA VAL A 145 17.10 5.35 -8.78
C VAL A 145 17.22 3.98 -9.43
N LYS A 146 16.13 3.20 -9.42
CA LYS A 146 16.12 1.87 -9.98
C LYS A 146 14.74 1.50 -10.47
N GLU A 147 14.74 0.70 -11.51
CA GLU A 147 13.56 -0.01 -11.96
C GLU A 147 13.78 -1.51 -11.72
N ILE A 148 12.77 -2.16 -11.19
CA ILE A 148 12.81 -3.56 -10.75
C ILE A 148 11.72 -4.29 -11.51
N THR A 149 12.11 -5.21 -12.38
CA THR A 149 11.19 -6.13 -13.06
C THR A 149 10.60 -7.12 -12.06
N VAL A 150 9.29 -7.38 -12.14
CA VAL A 150 8.65 -8.44 -11.35
C VAL A 150 8.73 -9.77 -12.11
N ASP A 151 9.87 -10.45 -11.98
CA ASP A 151 10.18 -11.68 -12.75
C ASP A 151 9.17 -12.81 -12.56
N ALA A 152 8.54 -12.88 -11.39
CA ALA A 152 7.60 -13.93 -11.00
C ALA A 152 6.12 -13.53 -11.21
N ARG A 153 5.81 -12.43 -11.90
CA ARG A 153 4.43 -12.00 -12.12
C ARG A 153 3.59 -13.10 -12.77
N GLY A 154 2.43 -13.38 -12.19
CA GLY A 154 1.49 -14.40 -12.66
C GLY A 154 1.97 -15.84 -12.51
N ARG A 155 3.10 -16.09 -11.85
CA ARG A 155 3.63 -17.44 -11.57
C ARG A 155 3.00 -18.01 -10.30
N ASN A 156 1.68 -18.14 -10.33
CA ASN A 156 0.91 -18.82 -9.29
C ASN A 156 1.07 -20.33 -9.51
N TYR A 157 1.78 -21.00 -8.60
CA TYR A 157 1.97 -22.45 -8.60
C TYR A 157 1.05 -23.14 -7.60
#